data_AF-H8Z7G5-F1
#
_entry.id   AF-H8Z7G5-F1
#
_cell.length_a   1.000
_cell.length_b   1.000
_cell.length_c   1.000
_cell.angle_alpha   90.00
_cell.angle_beta   90.00
_cell.angle_gamma   90.00
#
_symmetry.space_group_name_H-M   'P 1'
#
loop_
_entity.id
_entity.type
_entity.pdbx_description
1 polymer ?
#
loop_
_entity_poly.entity_id
_entity_poly.type
_entity_poly.pdbx_seq_one_letter_code
_entity_poly.pdbx_strand_id
1 'polypeptide(L)'
;MPQVWKSRYINEEHPDFPAQLAFDEQIDALGLFDLSGYGPTAEVVDETLARHRWEVQGLNLRRSQTPPALDDPCGRFLRFRDLILCGETQAATGLANLPKEPQSWNALLELTEQVLDPVIDWFGMIRLTYGFCSPELAKQIPGRIDPKRDQHAAHERNRLGNPICPRLGAAVDFIIEDEDMREVAQWIVTETPFDRLYFYGKDKPLHVSHGPEHSRQIVLMQPGPSGRLVPKVVSSEAFVQST
;
A
#
# COMPACT_ATOMS: atom_id res chain seq x y z
N MET A 1 19.41 18.82 6.99
CA MET A 1 19.65 17.43 6.57
C MET A 1 21.06 17.28 6.03
N PRO A 2 21.65 16.07 6.02
CA PRO A 2 22.86 15.82 5.24
C PRO A 2 22.64 16.22 3.79
N GLN A 3 23.70 16.67 3.12
CA GLN A 3 23.63 17.01 1.70
C GLN A 3 23.49 15.73 0.88
N VAL A 4 22.42 15.64 0.10
CA VAL A 4 22.17 14.54 -0.85
C VAL A 4 23.08 14.71 -2.07
N TRP A 5 23.59 13.60 -2.59
CA TRP A 5 24.55 13.54 -3.72
C TRP A 5 25.88 14.23 -3.45
N LYS A 6 26.24 14.44 -2.18
CA LYS A 6 27.52 15.07 -1.81
C LYS A 6 28.72 14.24 -2.27
N SER A 7 28.58 12.91 -2.43
CA SER A 7 29.64 12.04 -2.94
C SER A 7 30.17 12.48 -4.32
N ARG A 8 29.37 13.19 -5.12
CA ARG A 8 29.79 13.75 -6.42
C ARG A 8 30.80 14.90 -6.30
N TYR A 9 30.96 15.48 -5.11
CA TYR A 9 31.77 16.68 -4.85
C TYR A 9 32.90 16.44 -3.84
N ILE A 10 33.03 15.22 -3.32
CA ILE A 10 34.13 14.79 -2.43
C ILE A 10 34.83 13.58 -3.07
N ASN A 11 36.12 13.38 -2.77
CA ASN A 11 36.89 12.27 -3.32
C ASN A 11 36.95 11.08 -2.35
N GLU A 12 37.46 9.94 -2.84
CA GLU A 12 37.59 8.68 -2.09
C GLU A 12 38.48 8.79 -0.84
N GLU A 13 39.35 9.80 -0.76
CA GLU A 13 40.23 10.04 0.39
C GLU A 13 39.51 10.80 1.52
N HIS A 14 38.32 11.36 1.27
CA HIS A 14 37.54 12.03 2.29
C HIS A 14 37.03 10.99 3.32
N PRO A 15 37.21 11.21 4.64
CA PRO A 15 36.86 10.22 5.68
C PRO A 15 35.42 9.70 5.61
N ASP A 16 34.48 10.57 5.23
CA ASP A 16 33.05 10.23 5.12
C ASP A 16 32.62 9.73 3.73
N PHE A 17 33.52 9.62 2.74
CA PHE A 17 33.15 9.27 1.36
C PHE A 17 32.34 7.96 1.25
N PRO A 18 32.74 6.84 1.88
CA PRO A 18 31.99 5.58 1.74
C PRO A 18 30.58 5.67 2.31
N ALA A 19 30.41 6.36 3.44
CA ALA A 19 29.10 6.52 4.08
C ALA A 19 28.20 7.46 3.28
N GLN A 20 28.76 8.52 2.69
CA GLN A 20 28.03 9.43 1.82
C GLN A 20 27.60 8.75 0.52
N LEU A 21 28.49 7.96 -0.11
CA LEU A 21 28.17 7.22 -1.33
C LEU A 21 26.99 6.25 -1.08
N ALA A 22 27.05 5.48 0.01
CA ALA A 22 25.97 4.56 0.37
C ALA A 22 24.64 5.27 0.68
N PHE A 23 24.68 6.49 1.22
CA PHE A 23 23.48 7.30 1.42
C PHE A 23 22.90 7.81 0.10
N ASP A 24 23.75 8.27 -0.81
CA ASP A 24 23.33 8.76 -2.12
C ASP A 24 22.73 7.60 -2.97
N GLU A 25 23.32 6.41 -2.89
CA GLU A 25 22.77 5.19 -3.51
C GLU A 25 21.40 4.79 -2.94
N GLN A 26 21.19 4.94 -1.62
CA GLN A 26 19.87 4.71 -1.01
C GLN A 26 18.81 5.68 -1.57
N ILE A 27 19.17 6.94 -1.79
CA ILE A 27 18.27 7.96 -2.33
C ILE A 27 17.95 7.65 -3.80
N ASP A 28 18.97 7.32 -4.60
CA ASP A 28 18.82 6.97 -6.01
C ASP A 28 17.94 5.73 -6.19
N ALA A 29 18.06 4.74 -5.31
CA ALA A 29 17.24 3.53 -5.32
C ALA A 29 15.74 3.79 -5.09
N LEU A 30 15.34 4.94 -4.56
CA LEU A 30 13.93 5.30 -4.43
C LEU A 30 13.29 5.67 -5.79
N GLY A 31 14.08 6.08 -6.78
CA GLY A 31 13.56 6.49 -8.09
C GLY A 31 12.68 7.74 -8.07
N LEU A 32 12.76 8.57 -7.02
CA LEU A 32 11.87 9.72 -6.80
C LEU A 32 12.36 11.04 -7.40
N PHE A 33 13.62 11.10 -7.83
CA PHE A 33 14.27 12.35 -8.22
C PHE A 33 14.79 12.27 -9.65
N ASP A 34 14.43 13.26 -10.46
CA ASP A 34 15.07 13.49 -11.74
C ASP A 34 16.35 14.31 -11.54
N LEU A 35 17.48 13.71 -11.91
CA LEU A 35 18.80 14.33 -11.85
C LEU A 35 19.28 14.82 -13.21
N SER A 36 18.40 14.85 -14.21
CA SER A 36 18.67 15.52 -15.47
C SER A 36 18.83 17.04 -15.22
N GLY A 37 20.00 17.59 -15.54
CA GLY A 37 20.32 19.00 -15.29
C GLY A 37 20.90 19.27 -13.89
N TYR A 38 20.41 20.31 -13.20
CA TYR A 38 20.96 20.77 -11.92
C TYR A 38 20.45 20.00 -10.69
N GLY A 39 19.46 19.12 -10.87
CA GLY A 39 18.79 18.39 -9.79
C GLY A 39 17.80 19.24 -8.96
N PRO A 40 17.04 18.60 -8.06
CA PRO A 40 16.08 19.28 -7.18
C PRO A 40 16.78 20.12 -6.10
N THR A 41 16.10 21.16 -5.62
CA THR A 41 16.55 21.91 -4.44
C THR A 41 16.42 21.03 -3.19
N ALA A 42 17.15 21.37 -2.12
CA ALA A 42 17.05 20.65 -0.84
C ALA A 42 15.60 20.62 -0.31
N GLU A 43 14.87 21.72 -0.44
CA GLU A 43 13.46 21.80 -0.04
C GLU A 43 12.57 20.82 -0.84
N VAL A 44 12.75 20.73 -2.15
CA VAL A 44 12.03 19.75 -3.00
C VAL A 44 12.38 18.32 -2.60
N VAL A 45 13.65 18.05 -2.27
CA VAL A 45 14.07 16.73 -1.77
C VAL A 45 13.37 16.38 -0.47
N ASP A 46 13.37 17.31 0.49
CA ASP A 46 12.77 17.14 1.80
C ASP A 46 11.25 16.91 1.70
N GLU A 47 10.56 17.71 0.89
CA GLU A 47 9.13 17.59 0.63
C GLU A 47 8.77 16.27 -0.06
N THR A 48 9.57 15.85 -1.05
CA THR A 48 9.36 14.60 -1.78
C THR A 48 9.57 13.40 -0.84
N LEU A 49 10.67 13.37 -0.08
CA LEU A 49 10.89 12.30 0.91
C LEU A 49 9.75 12.25 1.92
N ALA A 50 9.31 13.39 2.45
CA ALA A 50 8.21 13.46 3.40
C ALA A 50 6.89 12.93 2.80
N ARG A 51 6.58 13.32 1.56
CA ARG A 51 5.40 12.84 0.80
C ARG A 51 5.44 11.32 0.65
N HIS A 52 6.60 10.77 0.33
CA HIS A 52 6.80 9.33 0.18
C HIS A 52 7.08 8.61 1.53
N ARG A 53 6.90 9.30 2.66
CA ARG A 53 7.09 8.82 4.02
C ARG A 53 8.49 8.26 4.29
N TRP A 54 9.50 8.92 3.75
CA TRP A 54 10.92 8.73 4.05
C TRP A 54 11.44 9.87 4.94
N GLU A 55 12.34 9.51 5.85
CA GLU A 55 13.06 10.44 6.71
C GLU A 55 14.56 10.19 6.59
N VAL A 56 15.34 11.26 6.62
CA VAL A 56 16.80 11.18 6.68
C VAL A 56 17.24 11.16 8.14
N GLN A 57 18.00 10.13 8.55
CA GLN A 57 18.59 10.02 9.89
C GLN A 57 20.11 9.85 9.78
N GLY A 58 20.86 10.95 9.93
CA GLY A 58 22.27 10.95 9.58
C GLY A 58 22.43 10.59 8.10
N LEU A 59 23.41 9.77 7.73
CA LEU A 59 23.62 9.29 6.35
C LEU A 59 22.81 8.01 6.04
N ASN A 60 21.56 7.94 6.48
CA ASN A 60 20.68 6.79 6.21
C ASN A 60 19.25 7.24 5.96
N LEU A 61 18.53 6.47 5.14
CA LEU A 61 17.10 6.59 4.96
C LEU A 61 16.34 5.62 5.88
N ARG A 62 15.21 6.07 6.40
CA ARG A 62 14.27 5.22 7.14
C ARG A 62 12.84 5.60 6.80
N ARG A 63 11.92 4.63 6.95
CA ARG A 63 10.48 4.92 6.84
C ARG A 63 10.03 5.80 8.01
N SER A 64 9.12 6.73 7.71
CA SER A 64 8.63 7.69 8.70
C SER A 64 7.95 7.00 9.87
N GLN A 65 8.23 7.51 11.07
CA GLN A 65 7.58 7.10 12.32
C GLN A 65 6.48 8.07 12.76
N THR A 66 6.31 9.19 12.03
CA THR A 66 5.30 10.20 12.34
C THR A 66 4.06 9.95 11.48
N PRO A 67 2.87 9.78 12.08
CA PRO A 67 1.63 9.67 11.32
C PRO A 67 1.39 10.94 10.48
N PRO A 68 0.95 10.81 9.22
CA PRO A 68 0.52 11.94 8.41
C PRO A 68 -0.86 12.43 8.89
N ALA A 69 -1.28 13.60 8.41
CA ALA A 69 -2.67 14.02 8.53
C ALA A 69 -3.56 13.18 7.60
N LEU A 70 -4.85 13.05 7.93
CA LEU A 70 -5.79 12.30 7.09
C LEU A 70 -5.94 12.89 5.68
N ASP A 71 -5.84 14.21 5.55
CA ASP A 71 -5.99 14.90 4.27
C ASP A 71 -4.67 15.03 3.50
N ASP A 72 -3.57 14.51 4.05
CA ASP A 72 -2.31 14.42 3.31
C ASP A 72 -2.45 13.42 2.14
N PRO A 73 -1.73 13.65 1.03
CA PRO A 73 -1.71 12.71 -0.09
C PRO A 73 -1.27 11.30 0.34
N CYS A 74 -1.99 10.30 -0.16
CA CYS A 74 -1.61 8.90 -0.12
C CYS A 74 -1.49 8.47 -1.59
N GLY A 75 -0.27 8.47 -2.12
CA GLY A 75 -0.02 8.33 -3.55
C GLY A 75 -0.30 9.61 -4.34
N ARG A 76 -0.63 9.45 -5.62
CA ARG A 76 -0.89 10.56 -6.55
C ARG A 76 -2.35 11.00 -6.53
N PHE A 77 -3.29 10.07 -6.37
CA PHE A 77 -4.71 10.35 -6.59
C PHE A 77 -5.58 10.36 -5.33
N LEU A 78 -5.12 9.74 -4.25
CA LEU A 78 -5.91 9.56 -3.03
C LEU A 78 -5.29 10.32 -1.86
N ARG A 79 -6.08 10.46 -0.79
CA ARG A 79 -5.61 10.87 0.54
C ARG A 79 -5.73 9.71 1.51
N PHE A 80 -5.02 9.76 2.63
CA PHE A 80 -5.15 8.72 3.66
C PHE A 80 -6.59 8.55 4.15
N ARG A 81 -7.34 9.64 4.27
CA ARG A 81 -8.77 9.66 4.60
C ARG A 81 -9.57 8.69 3.72
N ASP A 82 -9.28 8.67 2.42
CA ASP A 82 -10.06 7.93 1.45
C ASP A 82 -9.90 6.41 1.67
N LEU A 83 -8.71 5.94 2.10
CA LEU A 83 -8.48 4.54 2.45
C LEU A 83 -8.93 4.19 3.88
N ILE A 84 -8.97 5.16 4.79
CA ILE A 84 -9.25 4.92 6.21
C ILE A 84 -10.74 5.01 6.52
N LEU A 85 -11.51 5.84 5.81
CA LEU A 85 -12.91 6.14 6.14
C LEU A 85 -13.92 5.67 5.06
N CYS A 86 -13.50 4.91 4.05
CA CYS A 86 -14.38 4.50 2.95
C CYS A 86 -15.41 3.41 3.31
N GLY A 87 -15.23 2.69 4.41
CA GLY A 87 -16.05 1.51 4.74
C GLY A 87 -17.42 1.87 5.31
N GLU A 88 -18.45 1.10 4.92
CA GLU A 88 -19.83 1.26 5.43
C GLU A 88 -19.92 1.23 6.96
N THR A 89 -19.15 0.36 7.62
CA THR A 89 -19.13 0.27 9.08
C THR A 89 -18.54 1.52 9.72
N GLN A 90 -17.51 2.11 9.09
CA GLN A 90 -16.92 3.36 9.58
C GLN A 90 -17.95 4.49 9.45
N ALA A 91 -18.61 4.60 8.30
CA ALA A 91 -19.65 5.59 8.07
C ALA A 91 -20.82 5.45 9.06
N ALA A 92 -21.27 4.22 9.34
CA ALA A 92 -22.39 3.95 10.23
C ALA A 92 -22.08 4.21 11.71
N THR A 93 -20.83 3.95 12.14
CA THR A 93 -20.44 4.04 13.57
C THR A 93 -19.79 5.38 13.92
N GLY A 94 -19.25 6.10 12.93
CA GLY A 94 -18.48 7.32 13.16
C GLY A 94 -17.19 7.11 13.93
N LEU A 95 -16.73 5.85 14.08
CA LEU A 95 -15.47 5.56 14.74
C LEU A 95 -14.31 6.20 13.96
N ALA A 96 -13.33 6.73 14.70
CA ALA A 96 -12.21 7.45 14.10
C ALA A 96 -11.39 6.56 13.14
N ASN A 97 -11.31 5.25 13.44
CA ASN A 97 -10.63 4.23 12.63
C ASN A 97 -9.18 4.58 12.28
N LEU A 98 -8.45 5.29 13.14
CA LEU A 98 -7.09 5.73 12.84
C LEU A 98 -6.07 4.61 13.08
N PRO A 99 -5.14 4.36 12.14
CA PRO A 99 -4.01 3.48 12.40
C PRO A 99 -3.14 3.99 13.55
N LYS A 100 -2.76 3.08 14.45
CA LYS A 100 -1.91 3.40 15.62
C LYS A 100 -0.44 3.16 15.33
N GLU A 101 -0.14 2.18 14.50
CA GLU A 101 1.24 1.86 14.13
C GLU A 101 1.66 2.73 12.93
N PRO A 102 2.81 3.45 12.99
CA PRO A 102 3.32 4.22 11.85
C PRO A 102 3.49 3.39 10.58
N GLN A 103 3.81 2.10 10.74
CA GLN A 103 3.96 1.14 9.65
C GLN A 103 2.65 0.89 8.91
N SER A 104 1.48 1.02 9.57
CA SER A 104 0.18 0.91 8.91
C SER A 104 -0.01 2.06 7.90
N TRP A 105 0.42 3.29 8.25
CA TRP A 105 0.40 4.43 7.33
C TRP A 105 1.37 4.25 6.16
N ASN A 106 2.57 3.73 6.43
CA ASN A 106 3.55 3.42 5.39
C ASN A 106 3.02 2.36 4.41
N ALA A 107 2.36 1.32 4.93
CA ALA A 107 1.79 0.25 4.11
C ALA A 107 0.60 0.72 3.26
N LEU A 108 -0.23 1.63 3.77
CA LEU A 108 -1.31 2.25 2.99
C LEU A 108 -0.76 3.08 1.81
N LEU A 109 0.32 3.84 2.05
CA LEU A 109 1.00 4.57 0.98
C LEU A 109 1.57 3.61 -0.06
N GLU A 110 2.30 2.57 0.37
CA GLU A 110 2.90 1.58 -0.52
C GLU A 110 1.83 0.84 -1.35
N LEU A 111 0.73 0.40 -0.73
CA LEU A 111 -0.40 -0.17 -1.47
C LEU A 111 -0.93 0.80 -2.54
N THR A 112 -1.01 2.08 -2.21
CA THR A 112 -1.53 3.08 -3.14
C THR A 112 -0.56 3.28 -4.30
N GLU A 113 0.69 3.61 -4.02
CA GLU A 113 1.70 3.89 -5.07
C GLU A 113 1.99 2.69 -5.95
N GLN A 114 2.01 1.49 -5.37
CA GLN A 114 2.39 0.28 -6.08
C GLN A 114 1.22 -0.37 -6.83
N VAL A 115 -0.03 -0.19 -6.36
CA VAL A 115 -1.18 -0.90 -6.95
C VAL A 115 -2.28 0.06 -7.39
N LEU A 116 -2.75 0.94 -6.51
CA LEU A 116 -3.95 1.74 -6.81
C LEU A 116 -3.67 2.91 -7.75
N ASP A 117 -2.54 3.59 -7.63
CA ASP A 117 -2.15 4.67 -8.53
C ASP A 117 -2.00 4.15 -9.98
N PRO A 118 -1.33 3.01 -10.26
CA PRO A 118 -1.33 2.39 -11.58
C PRO A 118 -2.73 2.01 -12.09
N VAL A 119 -3.59 1.45 -11.22
CA VAL A 119 -4.98 1.12 -11.59
C VAL A 119 -5.75 2.37 -11.97
N ILE A 120 -5.63 3.45 -11.19
CA ILE A 120 -6.33 4.71 -11.45
C ILE A 120 -5.79 5.39 -12.71
N ASP A 121 -4.49 5.32 -12.95
CA ASP A 121 -3.87 5.81 -14.19
C ASP A 121 -4.45 5.14 -15.44
N TRP A 122 -4.68 3.82 -15.36
CA TRP A 122 -5.08 3.02 -16.51
C TRP A 122 -6.59 3.01 -16.73
N PHE A 123 -7.37 2.74 -15.67
CA PHE A 123 -8.83 2.56 -15.74
C PHE A 123 -9.63 3.80 -15.30
N GLY A 124 -8.97 4.82 -14.76
CA GLY A 124 -9.63 5.97 -14.15
C GLY A 124 -10.02 5.75 -12.68
N MET A 125 -10.75 6.72 -12.11
CA MET A 125 -11.01 6.77 -10.67
C MET A 125 -11.79 5.55 -10.17
N ILE A 126 -11.35 5.04 -9.02
CA ILE A 126 -11.96 3.90 -8.34
C ILE A 126 -12.95 4.35 -7.25
N ARG A 127 -13.93 3.51 -6.93
CA ARG A 127 -14.75 3.64 -5.72
C ARG A 127 -14.29 2.64 -4.67
N LEU A 128 -13.67 3.13 -3.60
CA LEU A 128 -13.29 2.34 -2.44
C LEU A 128 -14.55 1.92 -1.65
N THR A 129 -14.65 0.63 -1.33
CA THR A 129 -15.75 0.07 -0.53
C THR A 129 -15.35 -0.36 0.86
N TYR A 130 -14.07 -0.69 1.04
CA TYR A 130 -13.49 -1.05 2.33
C TYR A 130 -11.97 -0.85 2.28
N GLY A 131 -11.36 -0.52 3.41
CA GLY A 131 -9.95 -0.14 3.47
C GLY A 131 -9.37 -0.46 4.83
N PHE A 132 -8.64 0.45 5.46
CA PHE A 132 -8.05 0.19 6.77
C PHE A 132 -9.13 -0.19 7.80
N CYS A 133 -8.84 -1.18 8.64
CA CYS A 133 -9.72 -1.62 9.72
C CYS A 133 -8.97 -1.69 11.04
N SER A 134 -9.24 -0.72 11.92
CA SER A 134 -8.66 -0.71 13.26
C SER A 134 -9.21 -1.85 14.13
N PRO A 135 -8.50 -2.24 15.20
CA PRO A 135 -9.00 -3.23 16.15
C PRO A 135 -10.34 -2.85 16.80
N GLU A 136 -10.66 -1.56 16.89
CA GLU A 136 -11.94 -1.04 17.36
C GLU A 136 -13.04 -1.20 16.31
N LEU A 137 -12.76 -0.89 15.05
CA LEU A 137 -13.71 -1.07 13.95
C LEU A 137 -14.04 -2.56 13.74
N ALA A 138 -13.03 -3.42 13.78
CA ALA A 138 -13.18 -4.87 13.60
C ALA A 138 -14.19 -5.50 14.58
N LYS A 139 -14.31 -4.96 15.81
CA LYS A 139 -15.29 -5.43 16.81
C LYS A 139 -16.74 -5.18 16.39
N GLN A 140 -16.97 -4.23 15.48
CA GLN A 140 -18.30 -3.92 14.93
C GLN A 140 -18.67 -4.83 13.75
N ILE A 141 -17.76 -5.70 13.31
CA ILE A 141 -17.95 -6.58 12.14
C ILE A 141 -17.82 -8.07 12.56
N PRO A 142 -18.68 -8.56 13.48
CA PRO A 142 -18.54 -9.90 14.02
C PRO A 142 -18.71 -10.98 12.95
N GLY A 143 -17.78 -11.93 12.91
CA GLY A 143 -17.87 -13.14 12.08
C GLY A 143 -17.61 -12.96 10.59
N ARG A 144 -17.25 -11.75 10.13
CA ARG A 144 -16.88 -11.50 8.71
C ARG A 144 -15.39 -11.25 8.50
N ILE A 145 -14.63 -11.07 9.58
CA ILE A 145 -13.18 -10.84 9.56
C ILE A 145 -12.47 -12.09 10.07
N ASP A 146 -11.42 -12.51 9.35
CA ASP A 146 -10.41 -13.46 9.84
C ASP A 146 -9.12 -12.69 10.17
N PRO A 147 -8.88 -12.32 11.43
CA PRO A 147 -7.77 -11.45 11.81
C PRO A 147 -6.40 -11.97 11.36
N LYS A 148 -6.22 -13.30 11.23
CA LYS A 148 -4.93 -13.90 10.85
C LYS A 148 -4.63 -13.79 9.36
N ARG A 149 -5.61 -13.37 8.55
CA ARG A 149 -5.52 -13.31 7.09
C ARG A 149 -5.92 -11.96 6.52
N ASP A 150 -6.63 -11.16 7.31
CA ASP A 150 -7.16 -9.88 6.91
C ASP A 150 -6.09 -8.78 6.96
N GLN A 151 -5.54 -8.43 5.79
CA GLN A 151 -4.55 -7.35 5.63
C GLN A 151 -5.17 -5.94 5.74
N HIS A 152 -6.49 -5.80 5.92
CA HIS A 152 -7.10 -4.52 6.29
C HIS A 152 -6.65 -4.04 7.68
N ALA A 153 -6.24 -4.96 8.57
CA ALA A 153 -5.61 -4.61 9.84
C ALA A 153 -4.19 -4.03 9.69
N ALA A 154 -3.66 -4.02 8.47
CA ALA A 154 -2.33 -3.55 8.12
C ALA A 154 -1.23 -4.09 9.07
N HIS A 155 -0.50 -3.18 9.73
CA HIS A 155 0.55 -3.52 10.69
C HIS A 155 0.09 -3.44 12.15
N GLU A 156 -1.22 -3.27 12.40
CA GLU A 156 -1.74 -3.13 13.76
C GLU A 156 -1.42 -4.34 14.63
N ARG A 157 -1.23 -4.07 15.92
CA ARG A 157 -0.82 -5.07 16.92
C ARG A 157 -1.94 -5.38 17.89
N ASN A 158 -1.97 -6.62 18.34
CA ASN A 158 -2.85 -7.03 19.43
C ASN A 158 -2.30 -6.56 20.79
N ARG A 159 -3.05 -6.82 21.87
CA ARG A 159 -2.66 -6.43 23.24
C ARG A 159 -1.34 -7.04 23.74
N LEU A 160 -0.85 -8.09 23.10
CA LEU A 160 0.43 -8.74 23.41
C LEU A 160 1.59 -8.18 22.56
N GLY A 161 1.33 -7.18 21.71
CA GLY A 161 2.34 -6.60 20.81
C GLY A 161 2.60 -7.41 19.54
N ASN A 162 1.92 -8.54 19.33
CA ASN A 162 2.05 -9.33 18.11
C ASN A 162 1.22 -8.71 16.97
N PRO A 163 1.65 -8.79 15.71
CA PRO A 163 0.83 -8.39 14.56
C PRO A 163 -0.54 -9.07 14.61
N ILE A 164 -1.61 -8.32 14.32
CA ILE A 164 -2.95 -8.88 14.19
C ILE A 164 -3.01 -9.82 12.99
N CYS A 165 -2.56 -9.31 11.84
CA CYS A 165 -2.37 -10.09 10.62
C CYS A 165 -0.86 -10.31 10.41
N PRO A 166 -0.35 -11.55 10.49
CA PRO A 166 1.08 -11.83 10.31
C PRO A 166 1.58 -11.58 8.87
N ARG A 167 0.66 -11.43 7.90
CA ARG A 167 0.98 -11.10 6.50
C ARG A 167 1.55 -9.69 6.34
N LEU A 168 1.25 -8.80 7.29
CA LEU A 168 1.58 -7.37 7.23
C LEU A 168 1.10 -6.74 5.91
N GLY A 169 1.64 -5.58 5.53
CA GLY A 169 1.17 -4.84 4.36
C GLY A 169 -0.16 -4.14 4.64
N ALA A 170 -0.92 -3.83 3.58
CA ALA A 170 -2.27 -3.28 3.68
C ALA A 170 -3.14 -3.83 2.55
N ALA A 171 -4.46 -3.75 2.71
CA ALA A 171 -5.42 -4.13 1.69
C ALA A 171 -6.56 -3.12 1.53
N VAL A 172 -7.18 -3.13 0.36
CA VAL A 172 -8.41 -2.40 0.05
C VAL A 172 -9.36 -3.28 -0.75
N ASP A 173 -10.65 -2.97 -0.60
CA ASP A 173 -11.69 -3.44 -1.50
C ASP A 173 -12.19 -2.25 -2.33
N PHE A 174 -12.26 -2.42 -3.65
CA PHE A 174 -12.73 -1.37 -4.55
C PHE A 174 -13.46 -1.91 -5.76
N ILE A 175 -14.22 -1.04 -6.42
CA ILE A 175 -14.90 -1.31 -7.69
C ILE A 175 -14.75 -0.12 -8.63
N ILE A 176 -14.79 -0.39 -9.94
CA ILE A 176 -14.92 0.61 -10.99
C ILE A 176 -16.27 0.34 -11.67
N GLU A 177 -17.19 1.30 -11.62
CA GLU A 177 -18.62 1.03 -11.88
C GLU A 177 -18.93 0.64 -13.34
N ASP A 178 -18.12 1.13 -14.28
CA ASP A 178 -18.32 0.95 -15.72
C ASP A 178 -17.32 -0.03 -16.36
N GLU A 179 -16.56 -0.78 -15.55
CA GLU A 179 -15.54 -1.72 -16.02
C GLU A 179 -15.86 -3.17 -15.63
N ASP A 180 -15.36 -4.13 -16.42
CA ASP A 180 -15.38 -5.53 -16.03
C ASP A 180 -14.28 -5.78 -14.98
N MET A 181 -14.67 -6.05 -13.74
CA MET A 181 -13.70 -6.24 -12.65
C MET A 181 -12.81 -7.47 -12.85
N ARG A 182 -13.12 -8.39 -13.76
CA ARG A 182 -12.18 -9.45 -14.17
C ARG A 182 -11.02 -8.85 -14.96
N GLU A 183 -11.30 -7.99 -15.93
CA GLU A 183 -10.27 -7.35 -16.75
C GLU A 183 -9.35 -6.51 -15.87
N VAL A 184 -9.93 -5.74 -14.94
CA VAL A 184 -9.18 -4.99 -13.92
C VAL A 184 -8.31 -5.93 -13.08
N ALA A 185 -8.85 -7.06 -12.60
CA ALA A 185 -8.09 -8.01 -11.79
C ALA A 185 -6.94 -8.67 -12.58
N GLN A 186 -7.16 -9.00 -13.86
CA GLN A 186 -6.14 -9.58 -14.73
C GLN A 186 -5.03 -8.58 -15.03
N TRP A 187 -5.40 -7.32 -15.24
CA TRP A 187 -4.45 -6.22 -15.40
C TRP A 187 -3.60 -6.02 -14.13
N ILE A 188 -4.21 -6.00 -12.95
CA ILE A 188 -3.47 -5.94 -11.67
C ILE A 188 -2.48 -7.10 -11.55
N VAL A 189 -2.89 -8.30 -11.96
CA VAL A 189 -2.06 -9.51 -11.91
C VAL A 189 -0.83 -9.43 -12.82
N THR A 190 -0.93 -8.68 -13.92
CA THR A 190 0.13 -8.56 -14.91
C THR A 190 1.02 -7.35 -14.69
N GLU A 191 0.44 -6.21 -14.27
CA GLU A 191 1.10 -4.90 -14.32
C GLU A 191 1.52 -4.34 -12.97
N THR A 192 1.04 -4.88 -11.85
CA THR A 192 1.36 -4.36 -10.50
C THR A 192 2.09 -5.40 -9.66
N PRO A 193 2.84 -5.03 -8.61
CA PRO A 193 3.46 -5.93 -7.64
C PRO A 193 2.53 -6.29 -6.45
N PHE A 194 1.22 -6.44 -6.69
CA PHE A 194 0.27 -6.90 -5.66
C PHE A 194 0.76 -8.14 -4.88
N ASP A 195 0.39 -8.22 -3.61
CA ASP A 195 0.66 -9.39 -2.74
C ASP A 195 -0.45 -10.43 -2.88
N ARG A 196 -1.71 -10.06 -2.62
CA ARG A 196 -2.87 -10.98 -2.74
C ARG A 196 -4.04 -10.30 -3.44
N LEU A 197 -4.77 -11.08 -4.25
CA LEU A 197 -5.97 -10.65 -4.94
C LEU A 197 -7.09 -11.68 -4.69
N TYR A 198 -8.24 -11.21 -4.20
CA TYR A 198 -9.44 -12.04 -4.10
C TYR A 198 -10.50 -11.53 -5.07
N PHE A 199 -10.92 -12.41 -5.98
CA PHE A 199 -11.89 -12.12 -7.04
C PHE A 199 -13.24 -12.72 -6.69
N TYR A 200 -14.28 -11.88 -6.60
CA TYR A 200 -15.64 -12.28 -6.19
C TYR A 200 -16.63 -12.37 -7.35
N GLY A 201 -16.23 -11.93 -8.54
CA GLY A 201 -17.08 -11.83 -9.72
C GLY A 201 -16.88 -10.48 -10.43
N LYS A 202 -17.21 -10.42 -11.71
CA LYS A 202 -16.97 -9.25 -12.57
C LYS A 202 -17.74 -7.99 -12.16
N ASP A 203 -18.88 -8.14 -11.48
CA ASP A 203 -19.73 -7.04 -11.02
C ASP A 203 -19.61 -6.81 -9.50
N LYS A 204 -18.49 -7.25 -8.90
CA LYS A 204 -18.25 -7.20 -7.45
C LYS A 204 -16.93 -6.49 -7.15
N PRO A 205 -16.81 -5.84 -5.98
CA PRO A 205 -15.54 -5.27 -5.55
C PRO A 205 -14.42 -6.32 -5.54
N LEU A 206 -13.24 -5.91 -5.96
CA LEU A 206 -12.00 -6.67 -5.84
C LEU A 206 -11.38 -6.36 -4.49
N HIS A 207 -10.87 -7.39 -3.83
CA HIS A 207 -9.91 -7.22 -2.74
C HIS A 207 -8.51 -7.33 -3.30
N VAL A 208 -7.65 -6.35 -2.99
CA VAL A 208 -6.23 -6.39 -3.33
C VAL A 208 -5.38 -5.90 -2.17
N SER A 209 -4.24 -6.54 -1.98
CA SER A 209 -3.25 -6.16 -0.98
C SER A 209 -1.86 -5.95 -1.58
N HIS A 210 -1.02 -5.22 -0.86
CA HIS A 210 0.41 -5.09 -1.08
C HIS A 210 1.10 -5.26 0.27
N GLY A 211 2.18 -6.04 0.29
CA GLY A 211 2.86 -6.39 1.53
C GLY A 211 4.15 -7.17 1.30
N PRO A 212 4.94 -7.35 2.36
CA PRO A 212 6.32 -7.85 2.27
C PRO A 212 6.44 -9.31 1.85
N GLU A 213 5.35 -10.09 1.91
CA GLU A 213 5.36 -11.48 1.46
C GLU A 213 5.46 -11.60 -0.07
N HIS A 214 5.03 -10.57 -0.83
CA HIS A 214 5.02 -10.54 -2.29
C HIS A 214 4.53 -11.86 -2.93
N SER A 215 3.48 -12.44 -2.34
CA SER A 215 3.08 -13.82 -2.61
C SER A 215 2.43 -14.03 -3.98
N ARG A 216 2.03 -12.93 -4.65
CA ARG A 216 1.32 -12.94 -5.95
C ARG A 216 0.10 -13.86 -5.94
N GLN A 217 -0.53 -14.05 -4.78
CA GLN A 217 -1.56 -15.08 -4.63
C GLN A 217 -2.90 -14.60 -5.18
N ILE A 218 -3.46 -15.35 -6.12
CA ILE A 218 -4.77 -15.09 -6.70
C ILE A 218 -5.76 -16.10 -6.15
N VAL A 219 -6.88 -15.61 -5.62
CA VAL A 219 -7.94 -16.42 -5.02
C VAL A 219 -9.27 -16.11 -5.70
N LEU A 220 -9.87 -17.12 -6.33
CA LEU A 220 -11.24 -17.05 -6.83
C LEU A 220 -12.21 -17.43 -5.72
N MET A 221 -13.15 -16.55 -5.41
CA MET A 221 -14.23 -16.80 -4.46
C MET A 221 -15.43 -17.35 -5.22
N GLN A 222 -15.57 -18.67 -5.27
CA GLN A 222 -16.58 -19.35 -6.10
C GLN A 222 -17.72 -19.91 -5.24
N PRO A 223 -18.98 -19.90 -5.71
CA PRO A 223 -20.07 -20.57 -5.01
C PRO A 223 -19.80 -22.06 -4.87
N GLY A 224 -19.78 -22.54 -3.62
CA GLY A 224 -19.75 -23.97 -3.32
C GLY A 224 -21.13 -24.62 -3.43
N PRO A 225 -21.25 -25.94 -3.20
CA PRO A 225 -22.52 -26.67 -3.30
C PRO A 225 -23.65 -26.14 -2.41
N SER A 226 -23.30 -25.48 -1.30
CA SER A 226 -24.25 -24.86 -0.36
C SER A 226 -24.57 -23.40 -0.67
N GLY A 227 -24.04 -22.85 -1.77
CA GLY A 227 -24.13 -21.43 -2.12
C GLY A 227 -23.15 -20.53 -1.36
N ARG A 228 -22.45 -21.03 -0.34
CA ARG A 228 -21.37 -20.30 0.34
C ARG A 228 -20.15 -20.19 -0.57
N LEU A 229 -19.48 -19.02 -0.56
CA LEU A 229 -18.26 -18.84 -1.31
C LEU A 229 -17.11 -19.68 -0.72
N VAL A 230 -16.36 -20.35 -1.59
CA VAL A 230 -15.20 -21.17 -1.27
C VAL A 230 -14.00 -20.59 -2.02
N PRO A 231 -12.86 -20.37 -1.32
CA PRO A 231 -11.64 -19.87 -1.96
C PRO A 231 -10.97 -20.96 -2.81
N LYS A 232 -10.62 -20.62 -4.05
CA LYS A 232 -9.80 -21.46 -4.94
C LYS A 232 -8.58 -20.67 -5.39
N VAL A 233 -7.40 -21.11 -4.97
CA VAL A 233 -6.13 -20.53 -5.44
C VAL A 233 -5.88 -20.96 -6.88
N VAL A 234 -5.46 -20.03 -7.73
CA VAL A 234 -5.14 -20.26 -9.14
C VAL A 234 -3.79 -19.64 -9.51
N SER A 235 -3.16 -20.12 -10.58
CA SER A 235 -1.93 -19.50 -11.10
C SER A 235 -2.25 -18.24 -11.90
N SER A 236 -1.24 -17.38 -12.06
CA SER A 236 -1.30 -16.19 -12.93
C SER A 236 -1.75 -16.54 -14.34
N GLU A 237 -1.15 -17.56 -14.95
CA GLU A 237 -1.43 -17.94 -16.34
C GLU A 237 -2.87 -18.39 -16.51
N ALA A 238 -3.35 -19.26 -15.60
CA ALA A 238 -4.71 -19.76 -15.63
C ALA A 238 -5.75 -18.66 -15.40
N PHE A 239 -5.43 -17.67 -14.55
CA PHE A 239 -6.35 -16.56 -14.28
C PHE A 239 -6.43 -15.57 -15.43
N VAL A 240 -5.28 -15.15 -15.98
CA VAL A 240 -5.19 -14.18 -17.09
C VAL A 240 -5.80 -14.73 -18.38
N GLN A 241 -5.74 -16.05 -18.61
CA GLN A 241 -6.37 -16.68 -19.77
C GLN A 241 -7.88 -16.98 -19.59
N SER A 242 -8.41 -16.81 -18.38
CA SER A 242 -9.82 -17.11 -18.11
C SER A 242 -10.73 -15.98 -18.58
N THR A 243 -11.87 -16.34 -19.15
CA THR A 243 -12.94 -15.41 -19.56
C THR A 243 -13.91 -15.14 -18.42
#